data_AF-A0A8T3RA09-F1
#
_entry.id   AF-A0A8T3RA09-F1
#
_cell.length_a   1.000
_cell.length_b   1.000
_cell.length_c   1.000
_cell.angle_alpha   90.00
_cell.angle_beta   90.00
_cell.angle_gamma   90.00
#
_symmetry.space_group_name_H-M   'P 1'
#
loop_
_entity.id
_entity.type
_entity.pdbx_description
1 polymer ?
#
loop_
_entity_poly.entity_id
_entity_poly.type
_entity_poly.pdbx_seq_one_letter_code
_entity_poly.pdbx_strand_id
1 'polypeptide(L)' 'MTETVTTHPGLPPGSATIDDFHKLDIRVGRIVDVVPFPAARRPAYQLTIDFGPLGLRRSSAQLPATYPDPTVL' A
#
# COMPACT_ATOMS: atom_id res chain seq x y z
N MET A 1 -15.56 -35.97 -14.53
CA MET A 1 -16.53 -35.45 -15.50
C MET A 1 -17.62 -34.80 -14.65
N THR A 2 -17.50 -33.54 -14.25
CA THR A 2 -17.47 -32.34 -15.09
C THR A 2 -16.78 -31.20 -14.34
N GLU A 3 -15.75 -30.62 -14.94
CA GLU A 3 -15.23 -29.30 -14.57
C GLU A 3 -16.09 -28.25 -15.28
N THR A 4 -16.83 -27.42 -14.55
CA THR A 4 -17.22 -26.09 -15.06
C THR A 4 -17.73 -25.14 -13.97
N VAL A 5 -17.24 -23.90 -14.07
CA VAL A 5 -17.71 -22.62 -13.51
C VAL A 5 -17.09 -22.18 -12.17
N THR A 6 -16.03 -21.36 -12.25
CA THR A 6 -15.72 -20.36 -11.20
C THR A 6 -15.90 -18.96 -11.78
N THR A 7 -17.13 -18.63 -12.14
CA THR A 7 -17.61 -17.24 -12.21
C THR A 7 -18.64 -17.13 -11.08
N HIS A 8 -18.31 -16.47 -9.96
CA HIS A 8 -19.25 -16.32 -8.84
C HIS A 8 -20.45 -15.45 -9.28
N PRO A 9 -21.65 -16.01 -9.41
CA PRO A 9 -22.83 -15.23 -9.75
C PRO A 9 -23.37 -14.59 -8.46
N GLY A 10 -23.40 -13.25 -8.38
CA GLY A 10 -24.19 -12.53 -7.37
C GLY A 10 -23.45 -11.62 -6.41
N LEU A 11 -22.18 -11.29 -6.62
CA LEU A 11 -21.53 -10.26 -5.78
C LEU A 11 -22.02 -8.86 -6.20
N PRO A 12 -22.60 -8.06 -5.28
CA PRO A 12 -23.05 -6.71 -5.60
C PRO A 12 -21.88 -5.82 -6.08
N PRO A 13 -22.11 -4.81 -6.92
CA PRO A 13 -21.02 -3.95 -7.40
C PRO A 13 -20.24 -3.33 -6.22
N GLY A 14 -18.91 -3.39 -6.29
CA GLY A 14 -18.01 -2.91 -5.23
C GLY A 14 -17.61 -3.96 -4.19
N SER A 15 -18.00 -5.23 -4.38
CA SER A 15 -17.55 -6.33 -3.52
C SER A 15 -16.38 -7.10 -4.16
N ALA A 16 -15.58 -7.76 -3.32
CA ALA A 16 -14.42 -8.56 -3.70
C ALA A 16 -14.47 -9.92 -3.02
N THR A 17 -13.89 -10.95 -3.66
CA THR A 17 -13.79 -12.28 -3.06
C THR A 17 -12.53 -12.41 -2.19
N ILE A 18 -12.47 -13.43 -1.34
CA ILE A 18 -11.26 -13.71 -0.55
C ILE A 18 -10.06 -14.08 -1.45
N ASP A 19 -10.30 -14.76 -2.56
CA ASP A 19 -9.26 -15.05 -3.56
C ASP A 19 -8.67 -13.79 -4.18
N ASP A 20 -9.45 -12.72 -4.35
CA ASP A 20 -8.94 -11.44 -4.82
C ASP A 20 -8.02 -10.79 -3.79
N PHE A 21 -8.32 -10.93 -2.49
CA PHE A 21 -7.46 -10.47 -1.42
C PHE A 21 -6.13 -11.24 -1.38
N HIS A 22 -6.16 -12.57 -1.56
CA HIS A 22 -4.95 -13.39 -1.55
C HIS A 22 -3.98 -13.12 -2.72
N LYS A 23 -4.43 -12.46 -3.79
CA LYS A 23 -3.55 -12.01 -4.88
C LYS A 23 -2.69 -10.80 -4.51
N LEU A 24 -3.03 -10.09 -3.43
CA LEU A 24 -2.30 -8.89 -3.00
C LEU A 24 -1.10 -9.25 -2.12
N ASP A 25 0.08 -8.73 -2.48
CA ASP A 25 1.28 -8.86 -1.66
C ASP A 25 1.41 -7.65 -0.70
N ILE A 26 0.80 -7.78 0.47
CA ILE A 26 0.80 -6.74 1.52
C ILE A 26 1.88 -7.07 2.53
N ARG A 27 2.78 -6.11 2.80
CA ARG A 27 3.92 -6.31 3.68
C ARG A 27 4.12 -5.18 4.66
N VAL A 28 4.78 -5.51 5.77
CA VAL A 28 5.27 -4.55 6.75
C VAL A 28 6.73 -4.27 6.47
N GLY A 29 7.11 -3.00 6.50
CA GLY A 29 8.48 -2.55 6.37
C GLY A 29 8.77 -1.42 7.36
N ARG A 30 10.06 -1.18 7.61
CA ARG A 30 10.53 -0.11 8.49
C ARG A 30 10.88 1.11 7.65
N ILE A 31 10.37 2.29 8.01
CA ILE A 31 10.82 3.54 7.41
C ILE A 31 12.27 3.79 7.85
N VAL A 32 13.15 4.02 6.88
CA VAL A 32 14.58 4.28 7.13
C VAL A 32 14.99 5.70 6.74
N ASP A 33 14.19 6.35 5.89
CA ASP A 33 14.39 7.74 5.50
C ASP A 33 13.05 8.39 5.12
N VAL A 34 12.92 9.68 5.41
CA VAL A 34 11.73 10.47 5.13
C VAL A 34 12.11 11.89 4.74
N VAL A 35 11.57 12.36 3.62
CA VAL A 35 11.87 13.68 3.08
C VAL A 35 10.57 14.42 2.74
N PRO A 36 10.43 15.70 3.13
CA PRO A 36 9.35 16.56 2.65
C PRO A 36 9.27 16.56 1.12
N PHE A 37 8.05 16.44 0.59
CA PHE A 37 7.80 16.49 -0.86
C PHE A 37 7.00 17.74 -1.24
N PRO A 38 7.64 18.93 -1.27
CA PRO A 38 6.96 20.20 -1.52
C PRO A 38 6.42 20.33 -2.96
N ALA A 39 6.91 19.52 -3.91
CA ALA A 39 6.43 19.53 -5.29
C ALA A 39 5.11 18.77 -5.48
N ALA A 40 4.61 18.06 -4.46
CA ALA A 40 3.31 17.40 -4.52
C ALA A 40 2.17 18.42 -4.40
N ARG A 41 1.08 18.20 -5.16
CA ARG A 41 -0.13 19.06 -5.12
C ARG A 41 -0.71 19.21 -3.70
N ARG A 42 -0.53 18.18 -2.86
CA ARG A 42 -0.85 18.20 -1.44
C ARG A 42 0.40 17.89 -0.65
N PRO A 43 0.56 18.43 0.56
CA PRO A 43 1.68 18.10 1.43
C PRO A 43 1.82 16.58 1.56
N ALA A 44 3.01 16.08 1.25
CA ALA A 44 3.34 14.67 1.30
C ALA A 44 4.79 14.49 1.71
N TYR A 45 5.12 13.29 2.17
CA TYR A 45 6.49 12.84 2.37
C TYR A 45 6.85 11.80 1.31
N GLN A 46 8.11 11.84 0.87
CA GLN A 46 8.75 10.70 0.23
C GLN A 46 9.38 9.83 1.32
N LEU A 47 9.07 8.54 1.27
CA LEU A 47 9.50 7.55 2.24
C LEU A 47 10.43 6.55 1.55
N THR A 48 11.51 6.20 2.22
CA THR A 48 12.28 5.00 1.91
C THR A 48 11.99 3.96 2.99
N ILE A 49 11.47 2.82 2.58
CA ILE A 49 11.00 1.75 3.46
C ILE A 49 11.86 0.50 3.19
N ASP A 50 12.45 -0.04 4.26
CA ASP A 50 13.15 -1.31 4.25
C ASP A 50 12.16 -2.47 4.48
N PHE A 51 12.05 -3.34 3.47
CA PHE A 51 11.26 -4.57 3.53
C PHE A 51 12.14 -5.81 3.77
N GLY A 52 13.34 -5.63 4.33
CA GLY A 52 14.28 -6.67 4.69
C GLY A 52 14.82 -7.39 3.45
N PRO A 53 14.58 -8.70 3.27
CA PRO A 53 15.07 -9.44 2.10
C PRO A 53 14.59 -8.89 0.74
N LEU A 54 13.50 -8.13 0.72
CA LEU A 54 13.00 -7.48 -0.50
C LEU A 54 13.68 -6.14 -0.82
N GLY A 55 14.55 -5.69 0.06
CA GLY A 55 15.32 -4.45 -0.05
C GLY A 55 14.51 -3.18 0.22
N LEU A 56 15.12 -2.06 -0.14
CA LEU A 56 14.57 -0.72 0.04
C LEU A 56 13.60 -0.36 -1.09
N ARG A 57 12.45 0.22 -0.71
CA ARG A 57 11.43 0.71 -1.64
C ARG A 57 11.10 2.16 -1.35
N ARG A 58 10.85 2.92 -2.42
CA ARG A 58 10.42 4.31 -2.32
C ARG A 58 8.91 4.39 -2.46
N SER A 59 8.28 5.16 -1.59
CA SER A 59 6.85 5.44 -1.63
C SER A 59 6.60 6.91 -1.31
N SER A 60 5.40 7.41 -1.59
CA SER A 60 4.98 8.77 -1.23
C SER A 60 3.63 8.72 -0.52
N ALA A 61 3.52 9.41 0.61
CA ALA A 61 2.31 9.39 1.43
C ALA A 61 1.92 10.78 1.94
N GLN A 62 0.63 11.07 1.96
CA GLN A 62 0.04 12.32 2.47
C GLN A 62 -0.13 12.28 3.99
N LEU A 63 0.98 12.09 4.70
CA LEU A 63 1.02 12.02 6.17
C LEU A 63 1.15 13.35 6.92
N PRO A 64 1.56 14.52 6.35
CA PRO A 64 1.80 15.74 7.13
C PRO A 64 0.61 16.23 7.98
N ALA A 65 -0.63 15.85 7.65
CA ALA A 65 -1.81 16.21 8.43
C ALA A 65 -1.93 15.44 9.76
N THR A 66 -1.40 14.20 9.82
CA THR A 66 -1.48 13.33 11.01
C THR A 66 -0.12 13.18 11.70
N TYR A 67 0.96 13.17 10.91
CA TYR A 67 2.35 13.14 11.36
C TYR A 67 3.04 14.41 10.84
N PRO A 68 2.83 15.57 11.48
CA PRO A 68 3.38 16.84 11.02
C PRO A 68 4.91 16.93 11.19
N ASP A 69 5.44 16.21 12.17
CA ASP A 69 6.88 16.05 12.37
C ASP A 69 7.34 14.77 11.64
N PRO A 70 8.19 14.88 10.59
CA PRO A 70 8.69 13.70 9.91
C PRO A 70 9.63 12.85 10.78
N THR A 71 10.23 13.40 11.84
CA THR A 71 11.18 12.66 12.69
C THR A 71 10.54 11.58 13.57
N VAL A 72 9.21 11.58 13.68
CA VAL A 72 8.46 10.56 14.42
C VAL A 72 8.04 9.36 13.57
N LEU A 73 8.36 9.37 12.27
CA LEU A 73 8.10 8.28 11.31
C LEU A 73 9.32 7.36 11.18
#